data_AF-A0A2G8HRW2-F1
#
_entry.id   AF-A0A2G8HRW2-F1
#
_cell.length_a   1.000
_cell.length_b   1.000
_cell.length_c   1.000
_cell.angle_alpha   90.00
_cell.angle_beta   90.00
_cell.angle_gamma   90.00
#
_symmetry.space_group_name_H-M   'P 1'
#
loop_
_entity.id
_entity.type
_entity.pdbx_description
1 polymer ?
#
loop_
_entity_poly.entity_id
_entity_poly.type
_entity_poly.pdbx_seq_one_letter_code
_entity_poly.pdbx_strand_id
1 'polypeptide(L)'
;MKVDRLDLVGAGESILITPGEMIRELRNLKGWSQLDLASETGISQTNISAIENGRVKLGKERTIVLAEALSVHPASIMFADYDVAA
;
A
#
# COMPACT_ATOMS: atom_id res chain seq x y z
N MET A 1 -17.40 -22.21 -14.49
CA MET A 1 -17.53 -21.07 -15.42
C MET A 1 -16.17 -20.91 -16.10
N LYS A 2 -16.07 -21.04 -17.43
CA LYS A 2 -14.81 -20.75 -18.16
C LYS A 2 -14.93 -19.31 -18.63
N VAL A 3 -13.95 -18.48 -18.29
CA VAL A 3 -13.84 -17.11 -18.80
C VAL A 3 -12.96 -17.19 -20.05
N ASP A 4 -13.46 -16.75 -21.20
CA ASP A 4 -12.68 -16.72 -22.42
C ASP A 4 -11.79 -15.48 -22.44
N ARG A 5 -10.59 -15.59 -23.03
CA ARG A 5 -9.63 -14.47 -23.10
C ARG A 5 -10.20 -13.26 -23.86
N LEU A 6 -11.15 -13.50 -24.77
CA LEU A 6 -11.88 -12.47 -25.51
C LEU A 6 -12.83 -11.64 -24.63
N ASP A 7 -13.20 -12.16 -23.45
CA ASP A 7 -14.06 -11.47 -22.49
C ASP A 7 -13.27 -10.55 -21.55
N LEU A 8 -11.93 -10.56 -21.62
CA LEU A 8 -11.07 -9.72 -20.80
C LEU A 8 -10.96 -8.32 -21.41
N VAL A 9 -11.34 -7.31 -20.63
CA VAL A 9 -11.01 -5.91 -20.92
C VAL A 9 -9.56 -5.66 -20.50
N GLY A 10 -8.82 -4.86 -21.27
CA GLY A 10 -7.48 -4.43 -20.91
C GLY A 10 -7.47 -3.75 -19.54
N ALA A 11 -6.46 -4.03 -18.72
CA ALA A 11 -6.25 -3.28 -17.50
C ALA A 11 -6.11 -1.79 -17.84
N GLY A 12 -6.77 -0.91 -17.07
CA GLY A 12 -6.61 0.53 -17.22
C GLY A 12 -5.16 0.97 -16.92
N GLU A 13 -4.86 2.24 -17.20
CA GLU A 13 -3.54 2.80 -16.86
C GLU A 13 -3.30 2.72 -15.35
N SER A 14 -2.17 2.14 -14.97
CA SER A 14 -1.69 2.14 -13.59
C SER A 14 -1.31 3.56 -13.20
N ILE A 15 -1.97 4.13 -12.19
CA ILE A 15 -1.46 5.35 -11.55
C ILE A 15 -0.27 4.91 -10.69
N LEU A 16 0.93 5.38 -11.01
CA LEU A 16 2.09 5.14 -10.16
C LEU A 16 1.95 5.99 -8.90
N ILE A 17 1.98 5.33 -7.76
CA ILE A 17 1.82 5.95 -6.44
C ILE A 17 2.90 5.37 -5.55
N THR A 18 3.58 6.21 -4.77
CA THR A 18 4.67 5.70 -3.92
C THR A 18 4.14 4.72 -2.86
N PRO A 19 4.96 3.80 -2.35
CA PRO A 19 4.56 2.90 -1.26
C PRO A 19 3.99 3.63 -0.03
N GLY A 20 4.52 4.81 0.30
CA GLY A 20 4.04 5.65 1.39
C GLY A 20 2.65 6.22 1.14
N GLU A 21 2.41 6.72 -0.06
CA GLU A 21 1.08 7.17 -0.49
C GLU A 21 0.09 6.00 -0.52
N MET A 22 0.50 4.81 -0.98
CA MET A 22 -0.37 3.62 -0.99
C MET A 22 -0.87 3.27 0.42
N ILE A 23 0.02 3.32 1.42
CA ILE A 23 -0.35 3.11 2.83
C ILE A 23 -1.39 4.15 3.28
N ARG A 24 -1.18 5.42 2.93
CA ARG A 24 -2.12 6.50 3.27
C ARG A 24 -3.49 6.26 2.66
N GLU A 25 -3.55 5.90 1.37
CA GLU A 25 -4.81 5.66 0.68
C GLU A 25 -5.55 4.44 1.26
N LEU A 26 -4.85 3.33 1.48
CA LEU A 26 -5.42 2.14 2.13
C LEU A 26 -5.95 2.45 3.54
N ARG A 27 -5.22 3.26 4.31
CA ARG A 27 -5.65 3.71 5.64
C ARG A 27 -6.91 4.58 5.55
N ASN A 28 -6.96 5.52 4.60
CA ASN A 28 -8.11 6.39 4.39
C ASN A 28 -9.35 5.59 3.94
N LEU A 29 -9.17 4.58 3.08
CA LEU A 29 -10.25 3.68 2.64
C LEU A 29 -10.86 2.89 3.81
N LYS A 30 -10.06 2.57 4.83
CA LYS A 30 -10.53 1.98 6.09
C LYS A 30 -11.18 2.99 7.05
N GLY A 31 -11.15 4.28 6.73
CA GLY A 31 -11.62 5.35 7.62
C GLY A 31 -10.71 5.56 8.85
N TRP A 32 -9.46 5.11 8.79
CA TRP A 32 -8.52 5.16 9.90
C TRP A 32 -7.72 6.45 9.93
N SER A 33 -7.47 6.98 11.12
CA SER A 33 -6.44 7.99 11.36
C SER A 33 -5.05 7.34 11.42
N GLN A 34 -3.99 8.15 11.33
CA GLN A 34 -2.62 7.64 11.52
C GLN A 34 -2.40 7.07 12.94
N LEU A 35 -3.18 7.52 13.93
CA LEU A 35 -3.13 6.97 15.29
C LEU A 35 -3.76 5.58 15.34
N ASP A 36 -4.86 5.35 14.60
CA ASP A 36 -5.48 4.02 14.53
C ASP A 36 -4.52 3.02 13.88
N LEU A 37 -3.90 3.38 12.75
CA LEU A 37 -2.90 2.50 12.12
C LEU A 37 -1.68 2.28 13.03
N ALA A 38 -1.31 3.28 13.84
CA ALA A 38 -0.23 3.13 14.82
C ALA A 38 -0.59 2.12 15.91
N SER A 39 -1.83 2.16 16.41
CA SER A 39 -2.34 1.19 17.38
C SER A 39 -2.38 -0.23 16.82
N GLU A 40 -2.78 -0.40 15.55
CA GLU A 40 -2.87 -1.72 14.90
C GLU A 40 -1.50 -2.33 14.56
N THR A 41 -0.50 -1.49 14.29
CA THR A 41 0.84 -1.96 13.84
C THR A 41 1.91 -1.95 14.92
N GLY A 42 1.67 -1.25 16.04
CA GLY A 42 2.70 -0.93 17.04
C GLY A 42 3.77 0.06 16.54
N ILE A 43 3.62 0.62 15.34
CA ILE A 43 4.50 1.65 14.79
C ILE A 43 4.03 3.00 15.32
N SER A 44 4.93 3.86 15.81
CA SER A 44 4.52 5.18 16.30
C SER A 44 3.84 6.02 15.22
N GLN A 45 2.84 6.81 15.59
CA GLN A 45 2.12 7.70 14.66
C GLN A 45 3.08 8.65 13.90
N THR A 46 4.13 9.16 14.55
CA THR A 46 5.17 9.96 13.90
C THR A 46 5.91 9.19 12.81
N ASN A 47 6.22 7.91 13.05
CA ASN A 47 6.88 7.06 12.06
C ASN A 47 5.93 6.68 10.93
N ILE A 48 4.64 6.43 11.22
CA ILE A 48 3.61 6.26 10.17
C ILE A 48 3.54 7.51 9.29
N SER A 49 3.47 8.70 9.89
CA SER A 49 3.48 9.96 9.15
C SER A 49 4.76 10.11 8.30
N ALA A 50 5.92 9.75 8.83
CA ALA A 50 7.17 9.80 8.08
C ALA A 50 7.20 8.81 6.90
N ILE A 51 6.65 7.60 7.08
CA ILE A 51 6.49 6.58 6.02
C ILE A 51 5.54 7.08 4.94
N GLU A 52 4.35 7.58 5.31
CA GLU A 52 3.35 8.06 4.36
C GLU A 52 3.82 9.26 3.54
N ASN A 53 4.76 10.04 4.08
CA ASN A 53 5.35 11.19 3.39
C ASN A 53 6.71 10.87 2.73
N GLY A 54 7.08 9.59 2.60
CA GLY A 54 8.31 9.17 1.92
C GLY A 54 9.61 9.55 2.63
N ARG A 55 9.55 9.99 3.90
CA ARG A 55 10.73 10.39 4.70
C ARG A 55 11.47 9.21 5.31
N VAL A 56 10.83 8.03 5.34
CA VAL A 56 11.39 6.78 5.86
C VAL A 56 11.23 5.71 4.79
N LYS A 57 12.33 5.01 4.47
CA LYS A 57 12.29 3.84 3.59
C LYS A 57 11.60 2.66 4.27
N LEU A 58 10.73 1.97 3.55
CA LEU A 58 10.11 0.73 4.00
C LEU A 58 11.06 -0.44 3.78
N GLY A 59 11.36 -1.16 4.86
CA GLY A 59 12.00 -2.46 4.81
C GLY A 59 10.96 -3.58 4.83
N LYS A 60 11.37 -4.77 4.41
CA LYS A 60 10.52 -5.97 4.32
C LYS A 60 9.62 -6.20 5.53
N GLU A 61 10.19 -6.17 6.74
CA GLU A 61 9.44 -6.45 7.99
C GLU A 61 8.32 -5.43 8.23
N ARG A 62 8.62 -4.13 8.07
CA ARG A 62 7.62 -3.07 8.25
C ARG A 62 6.51 -3.17 7.21
N THR A 63 6.85 -3.49 5.97
CA THR A 63 5.86 -3.69 4.92
C THR A 63 4.92 -4.84 5.26
N ILE A 64 5.43 -5.96 5.78
CA ILE A 64 4.60 -7.10 6.19
C ILE A 64 3.61 -6.66 7.29
N VAL A 65 4.10 -6.01 8.34
CA VAL A 65 3.26 -5.52 9.45
C VAL A 65 2.17 -4.56 8.96
N LEU A 66 2.54 -3.60 8.12
CA LEU A 66 1.59 -2.63 7.55
C LEU A 66 0.56 -3.30 6.64
N ALA A 67 1.00 -4.25 5.81
CA ALA A 67 0.13 -4.98 4.90
C ALA A 67 -0.88 -5.85 5.66
N GLU A 68 -0.47 -6.50 6.75
CA GLU A 68 -1.35 -7.29 7.62
C GLU A 68 -2.43 -6.39 8.26
N ALA A 69 -2.03 -5.26 8.88
CA ALA A 69 -2.97 -4.32 9.49
C ALA A 69 -3.97 -3.73 8.47
N LEU A 70 -3.50 -3.46 7.25
CA LEU A 70 -4.32 -2.94 6.15
C LEU A 70 -5.07 -4.02 5.39
N SER A 71 -4.87 -5.30 5.70
CA SER A 71 -5.51 -6.45 5.06
C SER A 71 -5.25 -6.51 3.54
N VAL A 72 -4.02 -6.22 3.13
CA VAL A 72 -3.56 -6.29 1.74
C VAL A 72 -2.33 -7.19 1.61
N HIS A 73 -2.01 -7.58 0.38
CA HIS A 73 -0.75 -8.30 0.13
C HIS A 73 0.44 -7.31 0.17
N PRO A 74 1.60 -7.65 0.76
CA PRO A 74 2.76 -6.73 0.85
C PRO A 74 3.23 -6.18 -0.49
N ALA A 75 3.07 -6.95 -1.57
CA ALA A 75 3.40 -6.51 -2.93
C ALA A 75 2.58 -5.30 -3.39
N SER A 76 1.33 -5.16 -2.92
CA SER A 76 0.48 -4.01 -3.24
C SER A 76 1.08 -2.69 -2.73
N ILE A 77 1.85 -2.74 -1.65
CA ILE A 77 2.57 -1.57 -1.11
C ILE A 77 3.94 -1.43 -1.78
N MET A 78 4.73 -2.52 -1.84
CA MET A 78 6.13 -2.47 -2.31
C MET A 78 6.27 -2.12 -3.79
N PHE A 79 5.28 -2.47 -4.62
CA PHE A 79 5.33 -2.27 -6.07
C PHE A 79 4.27 -1.27 -6.54
N ALA A 80 3.80 -0.39 -5.65
CA ALA A 80 2.80 0.61 -5.98
C ALA A 80 3.28 1.62 -7.04
N ASP A 81 4.60 1.85 -7.11
CA ASP A 81 5.27 2.72 -8.09
C ASP A 81 6.16 1.92 -9.05
N TYR A 82 5.99 0.60 -9.14
CA TYR A 82 6.78 -0.21 -10.07
C TYR A 82 6.35 0.03 -11.51
N ASP A 83 7.25 0.61 -12.30
CA ASP A 83 7.14 0.73 -13.75
C ASP A 83 8.09 -0.26 -14.44
N VAL A 84 7.56 -1.00 -15.41
CA VAL A 84 8.31 -1.99 -16.21
C VAL A 84 9.34 -1.31 -17.13
N ALA A 85 9.22 0.00 -17.34
CA ALA A 85 10.09 0.80 -18.19
C ALA A 85 11.25 1.51 -17.45
N ALA A 86 11.35 1.35 -16.12
CA ALA A 86 12.39 1.98 -15.28
C ALA A 86 13.72 1.20 -15.25
#